data_AF-A0ABD1IER2-F1
#
_entry.id   AF-A0ABD1IER2-F1
#
_cell.length_a   1.000
_cell.length_b   1.000
_cell.length_c   1.000
_cell.angle_alpha   90.00
_cell.angle_beta   90.00
_cell.angle_gamma   90.00
#
_symmetry.space_group_name_H-M   'P 1'
#
loop_
_entity.id
_entity.type
_entity.pdbx_description
1 polymer ?
#
loop_
_entity_poly.entity_id
_entity_poly.type
_entity_poly.pdbx_seq_one_letter_code
_entity_poly.pdbx_strand_id
1 'polypeptide(L)'
;MAFQDFDLISQRRQEEKKKKFKQRLILAFIFSVIVILLLAAAVCFAIYKTNQNNHRAAASHHPPPPPAKPKTAQNVVKTVCANTDYKKSCEESILKEVKNNASATPMDMLRALLVATSKEIDDVVNQAKGVGFETPIKKAALNDCLVLMKDAKDELNSSIASVKGADIGRMSTAKDELNNWLSAVISYQQTCIDGFPEGADKQKMKKILESVKMHGSNTLSIVSQVSAVLTKAQGSGGSQRRLMIFNEQGWMDDHQHHRRNLKADGGKLTPNVTVAKDNSGNFTTINAALKAMPKKFKGRYVIYVKEGVYDEKVVVAKDMANVTMYGDGSQKSIITGSKNFVDGVTTFETASFVAIGDGFMAQSLGFRNTAGPEKHQAVALRVQSDRSIFVNCRMEGYKSTLYVQAHRQFYRSCYITGTVDFIFGDAAAVFQNCMIYLRKPMENQQNVVMAQGRAERRETTGIVVQNCKILADEKLAPEKAKVKSFLGRPWKEYSRTIIMESEIGDVIEPEGWKEWSGDLGLKTLFYAEFNNKGAGASTKDRVKWGGYKTLKRDDVLKFTVGPFLQGEDWLKAADVPVRFGMFS
;
A
#
# COMPACT_ATOMS: atom_id res chain seq x y z
N MET A 1 -12.63 55.17 49.86
CA MET A 1 -11.87 54.09 50.52
C MET A 1 -12.55 52.73 50.29
N ALA A 2 -12.56 52.23 49.05
CA ALA A 2 -13.19 50.93 48.72
C ALA A 2 -12.38 50.07 47.71
N PHE A 3 -11.17 50.52 47.33
CA PHE A 3 -10.32 49.83 46.35
C PHE A 3 -9.05 49.20 46.93
N GLN A 4 -8.76 49.38 48.24
CA GLN A 4 -7.61 48.74 48.89
C GLN A 4 -7.89 47.32 49.42
N ASP A 5 -9.15 46.92 49.57
CA ASP A 5 -9.51 45.59 50.10
C ASP A 5 -9.38 44.46 49.07
N PHE A 6 -9.45 44.76 47.76
CA PHE A 6 -9.37 43.75 46.71
C PHE A 6 -7.94 43.19 46.52
N ASP A 7 -6.91 44.01 46.71
CA ASP A 7 -5.51 43.57 46.59
C ASP A 7 -5.09 42.65 47.75
N LEU A 8 -5.61 42.88 48.96
CA LEU A 8 -5.39 42.01 50.11
C LEU A 8 -6.02 40.61 49.94
N ILE A 9 -7.20 40.54 49.31
CA ILE A 9 -7.88 39.26 49.02
C ILE A 9 -7.15 38.49 47.91
N SER A 10 -6.63 39.19 46.91
CA SER A 10 -5.81 38.64 45.82
C SER A 10 -4.52 38.00 46.33
N GLN A 11 -3.79 38.70 47.20
CA GLN A 11 -2.53 38.22 47.77
C GLN A 11 -2.74 36.99 48.66
N ARG A 12 -3.77 36.98 49.52
CA ARG A 12 -4.12 35.79 50.34
C ARG A 12 -4.41 34.54 49.49
N ARG A 13 -5.14 34.69 48.37
CA ARG A 13 -5.41 33.57 47.45
C ARG A 13 -4.15 33.05 46.77
N GLN A 14 -3.18 33.91 46.45
CA GLN A 14 -1.92 33.47 45.87
C GLN A 14 -1.04 32.71 46.87
N GLU A 15 -1.01 33.17 48.13
CA GLU A 15 -0.28 32.47 49.20
C GLU A 15 -0.91 31.11 49.54
N GLU A 16 -2.24 31.01 49.59
CA GLU A 16 -2.93 29.72 49.75
C GLU A 16 -2.64 28.76 48.60
N LYS A 17 -2.60 29.24 47.34
CA LYS A 17 -2.23 28.42 46.18
C LYS A 17 -0.78 27.94 46.27
N LYS A 18 0.16 28.80 46.68
CA LYS A 18 1.56 28.41 46.92
C LYS A 18 1.67 27.37 48.05
N LYS A 19 0.90 27.51 49.13
CA LYS A 19 0.88 26.58 50.26
C LYS A 19 0.31 25.21 49.85
N LYS A 20 -0.80 25.18 49.10
CA LYS A 20 -1.38 23.95 48.53
C LYS A 20 -0.45 23.27 47.52
N PHE A 21 0.27 24.05 46.71
CA PHE A 21 1.25 23.51 45.76
C PHE A 21 2.46 22.88 46.48
N LYS A 22 3.00 23.53 47.52
CA LYS A 22 4.05 22.96 48.37
C LYS A 22 3.59 21.67 49.08
N GLN A 23 2.36 21.64 49.61
CA GLN A 23 1.80 20.42 50.21
C GLN A 23 1.66 19.27 49.20
N ARG A 24 1.26 19.54 47.96
CA ARG A 24 1.19 18.52 46.89
C ARG A 24 2.57 17.98 46.50
N LEU A 25 3.59 18.83 46.47
CA LEU A 25 4.98 18.41 46.21
C LEU A 25 5.52 17.52 47.35
N ILE A 26 5.22 17.86 48.60
CA ILE A 26 5.62 17.04 49.76
C ILE A 26 4.92 15.68 49.72
N LEU A 27 3.61 15.64 49.42
CA LEU A 27 2.85 14.39 49.25
C LEU A 27 3.39 13.53 48.09
N ALA A 28 3.73 14.14 46.96
CA ALA A 28 4.31 13.43 45.82
C ALA A 28 5.69 12.83 46.14
N PHE A 29 6.51 13.55 46.91
CA PHE A 29 7.82 13.07 47.36
C PHE A 29 7.67 11.91 48.35
N ILE A 30 6.76 12.01 49.33
CA ILE A 30 6.48 10.91 50.27
C ILE A 30 5.99 9.67 49.51
N PHE A 31 5.11 9.84 48.51
CA PHE A 31 4.62 8.74 47.69
C PHE A 31 5.74 8.09 46.86
N SER A 32 6.67 8.88 46.29
CA SER A 32 7.79 8.30 45.53
C SER A 32 8.74 7.51 46.43
N VAL A 33 9.00 7.99 47.65
CA VAL A 33 9.83 7.28 48.63
C VAL A 33 9.18 5.96 49.06
N ILE A 34 7.86 5.96 49.30
CA ILE A 34 7.12 4.74 49.64
C ILE A 34 7.17 3.71 48.49
N VAL A 35 7.01 4.14 47.24
CA VAL A 35 7.10 3.26 46.07
C VAL A 35 8.51 2.67 45.94
N ILE A 36 9.55 3.45 46.17
CA ILE A 36 10.95 2.96 46.14
C ILE A 36 11.19 1.93 47.25
N LEU A 37 10.68 2.16 48.46
CA LEU A 37 10.79 1.20 49.56
C LEU A 37 10.04 -0.10 49.29
N LEU A 38 8.86 -0.04 48.67
CA LEU A 38 8.09 -1.22 48.26
C LEU A 38 8.81 -2.02 47.16
N LEU A 39 9.44 -1.34 46.19
CA LEU A 39 10.25 -2.00 45.16
C LEU A 39 11.49 -2.66 45.76
N ALA A 40 12.18 -1.98 46.70
CA ALA A 40 13.32 -2.56 47.41
C ALA A 40 12.92 -3.79 48.22
N ALA A 41 11.78 -3.74 48.94
CA ALA A 41 11.24 -4.88 49.67
C ALA A 41 10.88 -6.06 48.75
N ALA A 42 10.29 -5.79 47.58
CA ALA A 42 9.97 -6.82 46.59
C ALA A 42 11.23 -7.48 46.02
N VAL A 43 12.29 -6.70 45.76
CA VAL A 43 13.59 -7.21 45.32
C VAL A 43 14.25 -8.05 46.41
N CYS A 44 14.26 -7.58 47.67
CA CYS A 44 14.77 -8.34 48.80
C CYS A 44 13.98 -9.65 49.01
N PHE A 45 12.66 -9.63 48.86
CA PHE A 45 11.82 -10.83 48.95
C PHE A 45 12.09 -11.82 47.80
N ALA A 46 12.31 -11.33 46.58
CA ALA A 46 12.68 -12.15 45.44
C ALA A 46 14.07 -12.81 45.63
N ILE A 47 15.04 -12.06 46.16
CA ILE A 47 16.38 -12.59 46.48
C ILE A 47 16.28 -13.62 47.61
N TYR A 48 15.51 -13.33 48.67
CA TYR A 48 15.28 -14.26 49.78
C TYR A 48 14.63 -15.57 49.31
N LYS A 49 13.62 -15.50 48.43
CA LYS A 49 12.95 -16.68 47.86
C LYS A 49 13.87 -17.48 46.92
N THR A 50 14.73 -16.79 46.17
CA THR A 50 15.76 -17.44 45.34
C THR A 50 16.79 -18.16 46.21
N ASN A 51 17.17 -17.58 47.35
CA ASN A 51 18.13 -18.18 48.28
C ASN A 51 17.52 -19.35 49.08
N GLN A 52 16.22 -19.29 49.43
CA GLN A 52 15.49 -20.42 50.04
C GLN A 52 15.34 -21.60 49.07
N ASN A 53 15.17 -21.34 47.77
CA ASN A 53 15.16 -22.38 46.74
C ASN A 53 16.54 -23.03 46.56
N ASN A 54 17.63 -22.26 46.71
CA ASN A 54 19.00 -22.78 46.62
C ASN A 54 19.38 -23.69 47.80
N HIS A 55 18.86 -23.44 49.01
CA HIS A 55 19.14 -24.30 50.17
C HIS A 55 18.34 -25.62 50.21
N ARG A 56 17.25 -25.75 49.43
CA ARG A 56 16.51 -27.02 49.27
C ARG A 56 17.05 -27.93 48.16
N ALA A 57 17.95 -27.44 47.31
CA ALA A 57 18.50 -28.19 46.18
C ALA A 57 19.86 -28.89 46.48
N ALA A 58 20.38 -28.79 47.70
CA ALA A 58 21.70 -29.32 48.07
C ALA A 58 21.69 -30.76 48.63
N ALA A 59 20.57 -31.49 48.57
CA ALA A 59 20.50 -32.87 49.06
C ALA A 59 19.55 -33.75 48.23
N SER A 60 19.83 -33.93 46.94
CA SER A 60 19.39 -35.12 46.21
C SER A 60 20.28 -35.34 44.99
N HIS A 61 20.95 -36.49 44.94
CA HIS A 61 21.49 -37.02 43.69
C HIS A 61 20.32 -37.29 42.73
N HIS A 62 20.06 -36.36 41.82
CA HIS A 62 19.21 -36.63 40.67
C HIS A 62 20.04 -37.27 39.56
N PRO A 63 19.54 -38.32 38.88
CA PRO A 63 20.14 -38.80 37.65
C PRO A 63 20.18 -37.66 36.62
N PRO A 64 21.10 -37.70 35.63
CA PRO A 64 21.15 -36.68 34.59
C PRO A 64 19.77 -36.47 33.98
N PRO A 65 19.40 -35.21 33.64
CA PRO A 65 18.10 -34.94 33.05
C PRO A 65 17.94 -35.83 31.82
N PRO A 66 16.76 -36.46 31.62
CA PRO A 66 16.53 -37.26 30.44
C PRO A 66 16.81 -36.38 29.22
N PRO A 67 17.44 -36.92 28.16
CA PRO A 67 17.72 -36.16 26.95
C PRO A 67 16.41 -35.46 26.53
N ALA A 68 16.49 -34.15 26.27
CA ALA A 68 15.33 -33.38 25.83
C ALA A 68 14.64 -34.16 24.72
N LYS A 69 13.36 -34.52 24.92
CA LYS A 69 12.59 -35.29 23.94
C LYS A 69 12.79 -34.62 22.57
N PRO A 70 13.15 -35.38 21.52
CA PRO A 70 13.37 -34.79 20.21
C PRO A 70 12.12 -33.98 19.84
N LYS A 71 12.30 -32.69 19.52
CA LYS A 71 11.18 -31.85 19.07
C LYS A 71 10.64 -32.49 17.81
N THR A 72 9.44 -33.07 17.88
CA THR A 72 8.79 -33.61 16.68
C THR A 72 8.54 -32.47 15.69
N ALA A 73 8.62 -32.75 14.39
CA ALA A 73 8.34 -31.76 13.34
C ALA A 73 7.00 -31.04 13.57
N GLN A 74 5.99 -31.78 14.06
CA GLN A 74 4.67 -31.27 14.43
C GLN A 74 4.71 -30.13 15.46
N ASN A 75 5.58 -30.21 16.48
CA ASN A 75 5.68 -29.17 17.51
C ASN A 75 6.32 -27.88 16.98
N VAL A 76 7.28 -28.01 16.06
CA VAL A 76 7.92 -26.86 15.41
C VAL A 76 6.92 -26.18 14.47
N VAL A 77 6.20 -26.96 13.65
CA VAL A 77 5.19 -26.45 12.72
C VAL A 77 4.06 -25.72 13.45
N LYS A 78 3.54 -26.29 14.55
CA LYS A 78 2.53 -25.63 15.41
C LYS A 78 2.99 -24.25 15.91
N THR A 79 4.27 -24.13 16.23
CA THR A 79 4.84 -22.85 16.70
C THR A 79 4.86 -21.82 15.57
N VAL A 80 5.26 -22.21 14.36
CA VAL A 80 5.30 -21.32 13.18
C VAL A 80 3.89 -20.90 12.73
N CYS A 81 2.93 -21.81 12.79
CA CYS A 81 1.54 -21.55 12.42
C CYS A 81 0.73 -20.84 13.52
N ALA A 82 1.29 -20.60 14.71
CA ALA A 82 0.54 -20.12 15.87
C ALA A 82 -0.17 -18.77 15.64
N ASN A 83 0.43 -17.86 14.88
CA ASN A 83 -0.10 -16.52 14.58
C ASN A 83 -0.73 -16.40 13.17
N THR A 84 -0.98 -17.51 12.49
CA THR A 84 -1.70 -17.48 11.22
C THR A 84 -3.21 -17.50 11.47
N ASP A 85 -3.98 -16.95 10.53
CA ASP A 85 -5.44 -16.95 10.62
C ASP A 85 -6.02 -18.34 10.39
N TYR A 86 -5.37 -19.13 9.53
CA TYR A 86 -5.81 -20.46 9.14
C TYR A 86 -4.81 -21.52 9.61
N LYS A 87 -4.71 -21.69 10.94
CA LYS A 87 -3.72 -22.55 11.62
C LYS A 87 -3.69 -23.97 11.07
N LYS A 88 -4.86 -24.61 10.96
CA LYS A 88 -4.99 -25.98 10.47
C LYS A 88 -4.45 -26.14 9.03
N SER A 89 -4.89 -25.26 8.12
CA SER A 89 -4.40 -25.25 6.73
C SER A 89 -2.88 -24.99 6.67
N CYS A 90 -2.35 -24.11 7.53
CA CYS A 90 -0.91 -23.87 7.63
C CYS A 90 -0.15 -25.14 8.06
N GLU A 91 -0.61 -25.81 9.12
CA GLU A 91 0.03 -27.02 9.66
C GLU A 91 0.02 -28.15 8.62
N GLU A 92 -1.13 -28.43 8.01
CA GLU A 92 -1.30 -29.48 7.00
C GLU A 92 -0.41 -29.24 5.78
N SER A 93 -0.35 -27.99 5.29
CA SER A 93 0.45 -27.61 4.12
C SER A 93 1.95 -27.78 4.37
N ILE A 94 2.45 -27.31 5.52
CA ILE A 94 3.87 -27.44 5.85
C ILE A 94 4.22 -28.91 6.04
N LEU A 95 3.46 -29.66 6.83
CA LEU A 95 3.77 -31.07 7.13
C LEU A 95 3.79 -31.94 5.86
N LYS A 96 2.87 -31.69 4.92
CA LYS A 96 2.82 -32.36 3.62
C LYS A 96 4.08 -32.12 2.80
N GLU A 97 4.58 -30.89 2.75
CA GLU A 97 5.72 -30.53 1.89
C GLU A 97 7.08 -30.85 2.54
N VAL A 98 7.24 -30.67 3.86
CA VAL A 98 8.50 -30.98 4.57
C VAL A 98 8.63 -32.46 4.97
N LYS A 99 7.66 -33.31 4.62
CA LYS A 99 7.65 -34.76 4.87
C LYS A 99 7.95 -35.14 6.33
N ASN A 100 7.38 -34.41 7.29
CA ASN A 100 7.62 -34.58 8.73
C ASN A 100 9.10 -34.47 9.17
N ASN A 101 9.95 -33.77 8.42
CA ASN A 101 11.34 -33.53 8.82
C ASN A 101 11.42 -32.56 10.00
N ALA A 102 11.87 -33.06 11.16
CA ALA A 102 12.01 -32.27 12.39
C ALA A 102 13.15 -31.23 12.34
N SER A 103 14.06 -31.36 11.37
CA SER A 103 15.19 -30.45 11.17
C SER A 103 14.89 -29.31 10.18
N ALA A 104 13.64 -29.21 9.68
CA ALA A 104 13.26 -28.15 8.76
C ALA A 104 13.41 -26.76 9.41
N THR A 105 14.10 -25.86 8.73
CA THR A 105 14.30 -24.48 9.19
C THR A 105 13.03 -23.64 8.95
N PRO A 106 12.89 -22.46 9.59
CA PRO A 106 11.81 -21.53 9.26
C PRO A 106 11.76 -21.13 7.77
N MET A 107 12.92 -21.10 7.10
CA MET A 107 13.03 -20.85 5.66
C MET A 107 12.48 -22.00 4.83
N ASP A 108 12.75 -23.25 5.24
CA ASP A 108 12.17 -24.42 4.61
C ASP A 108 10.65 -24.46 4.77
N MET A 109 10.14 -24.05 5.93
CA MET A 109 8.70 -23.95 6.19
C MET A 109 8.02 -22.84 5.38
N LEU A 110 8.66 -21.66 5.26
CA LEU A 110 8.18 -20.59 4.40
C LEU A 110 8.18 -21.02 2.93
N ARG A 111 9.26 -21.65 2.47
CA ARG A 111 9.37 -22.22 1.12
C ARG A 111 8.27 -23.25 0.89
N ALA A 112 8.04 -24.15 1.86
CA ALA A 112 7.00 -25.16 1.79
C ALA A 112 5.60 -24.55 1.57
N LEU A 113 5.26 -23.49 2.30
CA LEU A 113 3.99 -22.78 2.11
C LEU A 113 3.88 -22.09 0.76
N LEU A 114 4.95 -21.44 0.30
CA LEU A 114 4.97 -20.82 -1.02
C LEU A 114 4.74 -21.86 -2.12
N VAL A 115 5.40 -23.03 -2.02
CA VAL A 115 5.22 -24.15 -2.95
C VAL A 115 3.80 -24.71 -2.87
N ALA A 116 3.26 -24.89 -1.66
CA ALA A 116 1.89 -25.36 -1.47
C ALA A 116 0.87 -24.38 -2.07
N THR A 117 1.05 -23.08 -1.87
CA THR A 117 0.22 -22.03 -2.46
C THR A 117 0.29 -22.06 -3.99
N SER A 118 1.49 -22.24 -4.56
CA SER A 118 1.67 -22.31 -6.02
C SER A 118 0.99 -23.54 -6.63
N LYS A 119 1.03 -24.69 -5.95
CA LYS A 119 0.29 -25.90 -6.35
C LYS A 119 -1.23 -25.69 -6.26
N GLU A 120 -1.70 -25.03 -5.21
CA GLU A 120 -3.13 -24.72 -5.04
C GLU A 120 -3.65 -23.83 -6.19
N ILE A 121 -2.83 -22.89 -6.68
CA ILE A 121 -3.18 -22.08 -7.87
C ILE A 121 -3.44 -22.98 -9.09
N ASP A 122 -2.63 -24.03 -9.31
CA ASP A 122 -2.86 -24.96 -10.42
C ASP A 122 -4.18 -25.71 -10.27
N ASP A 123 -4.50 -26.14 -9.06
CA ASP A 123 -5.74 -26.88 -8.75
C ASP A 123 -6.97 -26.01 -8.98
N VAL A 124 -6.98 -24.77 -8.47
CA VAL A 124 -8.12 -23.85 -8.67
C VAL A 124 -8.25 -23.39 -10.11
N VAL A 125 -7.15 -23.25 -10.86
CA VAL A 125 -7.19 -22.95 -12.30
C VAL A 125 -7.85 -24.10 -13.06
N ASN A 126 -7.51 -25.35 -12.74
CA ASN A 126 -8.15 -26.52 -13.35
C ASN A 126 -9.63 -26.61 -12.98
N GLN A 127 -9.98 -26.34 -11.73
CA GLN A 127 -11.37 -26.29 -11.28
C GLN A 127 -12.16 -25.17 -11.98
N ALA A 128 -11.59 -23.97 -12.10
CA ALA A 128 -12.21 -22.82 -12.74
C ALA A 128 -12.48 -23.07 -14.24
N LYS A 129 -11.56 -23.75 -14.94
CA LYS A 129 -11.77 -24.18 -16.35
C LYS A 129 -12.93 -25.16 -16.50
N GLY A 130 -13.20 -25.97 -15.48
CA GLY A 130 -14.34 -26.89 -15.44
C GLY A 130 -15.69 -26.21 -15.20
N VAL A 131 -15.71 -24.89 -14.92
CA VAL A 131 -16.95 -24.14 -14.72
C VAL A 131 -17.51 -23.67 -16.06
N GLY A 132 -18.67 -24.21 -16.44
CA GLY A 132 -19.44 -23.69 -17.58
C GLY A 132 -20.00 -22.30 -17.29
N PHE A 133 -19.38 -21.27 -17.86
CA PHE A 133 -19.91 -19.91 -17.87
C PHE A 133 -20.58 -19.62 -19.21
N GLU A 134 -21.88 -19.34 -19.19
CA GLU A 134 -22.72 -19.37 -20.39
C GLU A 134 -22.68 -18.06 -21.21
N THR A 135 -22.57 -16.91 -20.54
CA THR A 135 -22.62 -15.59 -21.21
C THR A 135 -21.22 -15.09 -21.62
N PRO A 136 -21.10 -14.27 -22.69
CA PRO A 136 -19.82 -13.70 -23.13
C PRO A 136 -19.03 -12.97 -22.03
N ILE A 137 -19.69 -12.12 -21.24
CA ILE A 137 -19.03 -11.36 -20.16
C ILE A 137 -18.45 -12.28 -19.07
N LYS A 138 -19.15 -13.37 -18.73
CA LYS A 138 -18.66 -14.35 -17.75
C LYS A 138 -17.49 -15.17 -18.30
N LYS A 139 -17.48 -15.49 -19.60
CA LYS A 139 -16.33 -16.14 -20.27
C LYS A 139 -15.12 -15.20 -20.30
N ALA A 140 -15.33 -13.92 -20.58
CA ALA A 140 -14.29 -12.90 -20.51
C ALA A 140 -13.73 -12.79 -19.08
N ALA A 141 -14.59 -12.72 -18.06
CA ALA A 141 -14.18 -12.71 -16.66
C ALA A 141 -13.38 -13.96 -16.25
N LEU A 142 -13.74 -15.15 -16.76
CA LEU A 142 -12.94 -16.36 -16.55
C LEU A 142 -11.57 -16.23 -17.22
N ASN A 143 -11.49 -15.75 -18.46
CA ASN A 143 -10.21 -15.56 -19.15
C ASN A 143 -9.31 -14.56 -18.40
N ASP A 144 -9.86 -13.45 -17.93
CA ASP A 144 -9.15 -12.49 -17.08
C ASP A 144 -8.64 -13.18 -15.81
N CYS A 145 -9.48 -13.98 -15.15
CA CYS A 145 -9.09 -14.74 -13.97
C CYS A 145 -7.92 -15.69 -14.25
N LEU A 146 -7.93 -16.39 -15.38
CA LEU A 146 -6.84 -17.30 -15.76
C LEU A 146 -5.52 -16.56 -15.98
N VAL A 147 -5.56 -15.36 -16.58
CA VAL A 147 -4.39 -14.48 -16.73
C VAL A 147 -3.88 -14.05 -15.35
N LEU A 148 -4.77 -13.59 -14.48
CA LEU A 148 -4.44 -13.14 -13.12
C LEU A 148 -3.86 -14.27 -12.26
N MET A 149 -4.36 -15.50 -12.39
CA MET A 149 -3.82 -16.66 -11.66
C MET A 149 -2.44 -17.07 -12.18
N LYS A 150 -2.18 -16.90 -13.48
CA LYS A 150 -0.83 -17.06 -14.04
C LYS A 150 0.13 -16.01 -13.47
N ASP A 151 -0.29 -14.74 -13.44
CA ASP A 151 0.51 -13.66 -12.86
C ASP A 151 0.80 -13.93 -11.37
N ALA A 152 -0.20 -14.33 -10.60
CA ALA A 152 -0.04 -14.74 -9.20
C ALA A 152 0.96 -15.91 -9.03
N LYS A 153 0.92 -16.91 -9.92
CA LYS A 153 1.86 -18.02 -9.89
C LYS A 153 3.30 -17.55 -10.15
N ASP A 154 3.50 -16.61 -11.06
CA ASP A 154 4.82 -16.05 -11.34
C ASP A 154 5.37 -15.28 -10.13
N GLU A 155 4.53 -14.54 -9.40
CA GLU A 155 4.93 -13.86 -8.15
C GLU A 155 5.33 -14.86 -7.05
N LEU A 156 4.59 -15.98 -6.94
CA LEU A 156 4.96 -17.07 -6.04
C LEU A 156 6.28 -17.73 -6.45
N ASN A 157 6.53 -17.93 -7.74
CA ASN A 157 7.78 -18.50 -8.23
C ASN A 157 8.98 -17.58 -7.90
N SER A 158 8.82 -16.26 -8.07
CA SER A 158 9.81 -15.27 -7.65
C SER A 158 10.07 -15.30 -6.15
N SER A 159 9.01 -15.44 -5.35
CA SER A 159 9.09 -15.62 -3.90
C SER A 159 9.84 -16.90 -3.51
N ILE A 160 9.53 -18.04 -4.15
CA ILE A 160 10.20 -19.34 -3.92
C ILE A 160 11.68 -19.26 -4.28
N ALA A 161 12.03 -18.54 -5.36
CA ALA A 161 13.40 -18.34 -5.79
C ALA A 161 14.17 -17.48 -4.76
N SER A 162 13.56 -16.41 -4.25
CA SER A 162 14.16 -15.53 -3.25
C SER A 162 14.46 -16.22 -1.92
N VAL A 163 13.64 -17.20 -1.53
CA VAL A 163 13.83 -18.00 -0.30
C VAL A 163 14.84 -19.15 -0.52
N LYS A 164 15.18 -19.51 -1.77
CA LYS A 164 16.11 -20.62 -2.08
C LYS A 164 17.55 -20.24 -1.71
N GLY A 165 18.14 -20.92 -0.72
CA GLY A 165 19.54 -20.69 -0.33
C GLY A 165 19.78 -19.34 0.36
N ALA A 166 18.72 -18.67 0.82
CA ALA A 166 18.82 -17.50 1.65
C ALA A 166 18.96 -17.91 3.12
N ASP A 167 20.09 -17.56 3.73
CA ASP A 167 20.22 -17.64 5.18
C ASP A 167 19.32 -16.60 5.86
N ILE A 168 18.97 -16.87 7.12
CA ILE A 168 18.15 -16.02 7.98
C ILE A 168 18.60 -14.54 7.93
N GLY A 169 19.91 -14.25 7.80
CA GLY A 169 20.43 -12.88 7.69
C GLY A 169 19.98 -12.09 6.44
N ARG A 170 19.72 -12.76 5.30
CA ARG A 170 19.27 -12.13 4.04
C ARG A 170 17.77 -11.83 4.00
N MET A 171 17.01 -12.37 4.96
CA MET A 171 15.56 -12.22 5.02
C MET A 171 15.12 -10.78 5.35
N SER A 172 15.95 -10.00 6.05
CA SER A 172 15.66 -8.58 6.28
C SER A 172 15.49 -7.80 4.98
N THR A 173 16.32 -8.11 3.97
CA THR A 173 16.26 -7.52 2.62
C THR A 173 15.19 -8.20 1.74
N ALA A 174 15.01 -9.52 1.87
CA ALA A 174 14.01 -10.26 1.08
C ALA A 174 12.56 -9.96 1.51
N LYS A 175 12.35 -9.53 2.76
CA LYS A 175 11.01 -9.29 3.33
C LYS A 175 10.17 -8.34 2.50
N ASP A 176 10.72 -7.21 2.08
CA ASP A 176 9.95 -6.18 1.38
C ASP A 176 9.53 -6.67 -0.01
N GLU A 177 10.40 -7.41 -0.70
CA GLU A 177 10.07 -8.06 -1.98
C GLU A 177 9.03 -9.18 -1.78
N LEU A 178 9.18 -10.02 -0.76
CA LEU A 178 8.20 -11.06 -0.43
C LEU A 178 6.83 -10.47 -0.11
N ASN A 179 6.76 -9.41 0.70
CA ASN A 179 5.50 -8.73 1.00
C ASN A 179 4.89 -8.10 -0.26
N ASN A 180 5.71 -7.52 -1.13
CA ASN A 180 5.26 -6.94 -2.40
C ASN A 180 4.62 -8.00 -3.30
N TRP A 181 5.34 -9.09 -3.59
CA TRP A 181 4.86 -10.19 -4.43
C TRP A 181 3.64 -10.89 -3.84
N LEU A 182 3.64 -11.16 -2.53
CA LEU A 182 2.51 -11.82 -1.88
C LEU A 182 1.26 -10.93 -1.80
N SER A 183 1.42 -9.61 -1.62
CA SER A 183 0.27 -8.70 -1.71
C SER A 183 -0.26 -8.65 -3.16
N ALA A 184 0.61 -8.69 -4.17
CA ALA A 184 0.18 -8.79 -5.56
C ALA A 184 -0.62 -10.07 -5.86
N VAL A 185 -0.23 -11.23 -5.29
CA VAL A 185 -1.01 -12.49 -5.37
C VAL A 185 -2.43 -12.30 -4.86
N ILE A 186 -2.60 -11.64 -3.71
CA ILE A 186 -3.94 -11.36 -3.13
C ILE A 186 -4.71 -10.39 -4.02
N SER A 187 -4.08 -9.31 -4.52
CA SER A 187 -4.69 -8.37 -5.46
C SER A 187 -5.19 -9.06 -6.74
N TYR A 188 -4.39 -9.95 -7.34
CA TYR A 188 -4.78 -10.71 -8.53
C TYR A 188 -5.96 -11.64 -8.27
N GLN A 189 -5.97 -12.30 -7.12
CA GLN A 189 -7.08 -13.13 -6.69
C GLN A 189 -8.38 -12.31 -6.52
N GLN A 190 -8.30 -11.16 -5.85
CA GLN A 190 -9.47 -10.28 -5.68
C GLN A 190 -9.96 -9.73 -7.01
N THR A 191 -9.04 -9.34 -7.89
CA THR A 191 -9.38 -8.85 -9.24
C THR A 191 -10.09 -9.94 -10.05
N CYS A 192 -9.66 -11.20 -9.95
CA CYS A 192 -10.37 -12.32 -10.58
C CYS A 192 -11.81 -12.41 -10.08
N ILE A 193 -12.01 -12.37 -8.76
CA ILE A 193 -13.33 -12.46 -8.13
C ILE A 193 -14.23 -11.29 -8.56
N ASP A 194 -13.69 -10.08 -8.62
CA ASP A 194 -14.44 -8.88 -8.98
C ASP A 194 -14.73 -8.75 -10.47
N GLY A 195 -14.06 -9.52 -11.32
CA GLY A 195 -14.40 -9.65 -12.74
C GLY A 195 -15.80 -10.25 -12.97
N PHE A 196 -16.31 -11.04 -12.01
CA PHE A 196 -17.63 -11.64 -12.07
C PHE A 196 -18.71 -10.68 -11.56
N PRO A 197 -19.87 -10.58 -12.25
CA PRO A 197 -21.03 -9.84 -11.75
C PRO A 197 -21.50 -10.35 -10.38
N GLU A 198 -22.09 -9.47 -9.56
CA GLU A 198 -22.68 -9.87 -8.29
C GLU A 198 -23.73 -10.97 -8.47
N GLY A 199 -23.76 -11.94 -7.56
CA GLY A 199 -24.65 -13.09 -7.61
C GLY A 199 -23.91 -14.43 -7.48
N ALA A 200 -24.55 -15.50 -7.96
CA ALA A 200 -24.11 -16.88 -7.75
C ALA A 200 -22.71 -17.17 -8.32
N ASP A 201 -22.38 -16.61 -9.49
CA ASP A 201 -21.10 -16.87 -10.15
C ASP A 201 -19.91 -16.27 -9.38
N LYS A 202 -20.05 -15.03 -8.88
CA LYS A 202 -19.05 -14.41 -8.02
C LYS A 202 -18.86 -15.20 -6.72
N GLN A 203 -19.93 -15.70 -6.12
CA GLN A 203 -19.85 -16.54 -4.92
C GLN A 203 -19.19 -17.90 -5.21
N LYS A 204 -19.48 -18.50 -6.37
CA LYS A 204 -18.82 -19.72 -6.83
C LYS A 204 -17.32 -19.50 -7.02
N MET A 205 -16.92 -18.40 -7.65
CA MET A 205 -15.50 -18.08 -7.84
C MET A 205 -14.79 -17.78 -6.51
N LYS A 206 -15.44 -17.06 -5.59
CA LYS A 206 -14.94 -16.88 -4.22
C LYS A 206 -14.66 -18.22 -3.55
N LYS A 207 -15.58 -19.17 -3.65
CA LYS A 207 -15.43 -20.51 -3.07
C LYS A 207 -14.28 -21.29 -3.69
N ILE A 208 -14.14 -21.23 -5.03
CA ILE A 208 -13.03 -21.89 -5.75
C ILE A 208 -11.69 -21.33 -5.28
N LEU A 209 -11.58 -20.02 -5.09
CA LEU A 209 -10.32 -19.37 -4.71
C LEU A 209 -10.08 -19.30 -3.19
N GLU A 210 -10.98 -19.81 -2.36
CA GLU A 210 -10.87 -19.67 -0.90
C GLU A 210 -9.57 -20.32 -0.37
N SER A 211 -9.15 -21.45 -0.95
CA SER A 211 -7.88 -22.10 -0.58
C SER A 211 -6.67 -21.21 -0.87
N VAL A 212 -6.59 -20.60 -2.06
CA VAL A 212 -5.53 -19.64 -2.40
C VAL A 212 -5.52 -18.45 -1.43
N LYS A 213 -6.70 -17.94 -1.05
CA LYS A 213 -6.82 -16.87 -0.04
C LYS A 213 -6.20 -17.29 1.28
N MET A 214 -6.61 -18.44 1.80
CA MET A 214 -6.16 -18.97 3.08
C MET A 214 -4.64 -19.16 3.10
N HIS A 215 -4.10 -19.74 2.03
CA HIS A 215 -2.68 -20.01 1.90
C HIS A 215 -1.84 -18.74 1.72
N GLY A 216 -2.31 -17.78 0.91
CA GLY A 216 -1.68 -16.46 0.79
C GLY A 216 -1.65 -15.71 2.12
N SER A 217 -2.77 -15.72 2.84
CA SER A 217 -2.89 -15.10 4.17
C SER A 217 -1.94 -15.74 5.20
N ASN A 218 -1.85 -17.08 5.23
CA ASN A 218 -0.90 -17.81 6.07
C ASN A 218 0.56 -17.47 5.72
N THR A 219 0.88 -17.40 4.43
CA THR A 219 2.23 -17.08 3.95
C THR A 219 2.65 -15.67 4.36
N LEU A 220 1.79 -14.66 4.18
CA LEU A 220 2.02 -13.29 4.65
C LEU A 220 2.23 -13.22 6.17
N SER A 221 1.48 -14.02 6.95
CA SER A 221 1.69 -14.11 8.40
C SER A 221 3.09 -14.60 8.73
N ILE A 222 3.55 -15.66 8.09
CA ILE A 222 4.86 -16.24 8.40
C ILE A 222 6.01 -15.33 7.95
N VAL A 223 5.92 -14.67 6.79
CA VAL A 223 6.90 -13.65 6.38
C VAL A 223 7.01 -12.55 7.45
N SER A 224 5.87 -12.07 7.96
CA SER A 224 5.86 -11.04 9.01
C SER A 224 6.49 -11.52 10.33
N GLN A 225 6.25 -12.77 10.72
CA GLN A 225 6.80 -13.37 11.94
C GLN A 225 8.30 -13.60 11.86
N VAL A 226 8.78 -14.21 10.77
CA VAL A 226 10.21 -14.49 10.56
C VAL A 226 11.00 -13.17 10.58
N SER A 227 10.46 -12.11 9.95
CA SER A 227 11.04 -10.77 10.00
C SER A 227 11.09 -10.17 11.42
N ALA A 228 10.03 -10.34 12.21
CA ALA A 228 9.97 -9.81 13.58
C ALA A 228 10.98 -10.49 14.51
N VAL A 229 11.18 -11.81 14.38
CA VAL A 229 12.18 -12.57 15.14
C VAL A 229 13.59 -12.10 14.81
N LEU A 230 13.86 -11.89 13.52
CA LEU A 230 15.14 -11.38 13.02
C LEU A 230 15.50 -10.01 13.57
N THR A 231 14.55 -9.08 13.54
CA THR A 231 14.73 -7.72 14.05
C THR A 231 15.07 -7.72 15.54
N LYS A 232 14.49 -8.66 16.30
CA LYS A 232 14.79 -8.82 17.74
C LYS A 232 16.14 -9.51 17.99
N ALA A 233 16.52 -10.51 17.20
CA ALA A 233 17.78 -11.23 17.34
C ALA A 233 19.01 -10.37 16.98
N GLN A 234 18.89 -9.49 15.99
CA GLN A 234 19.93 -8.50 15.67
C GLN A 234 20.04 -7.38 16.73
N GLY A 235 19.02 -7.21 17.59
CA GLY A 235 19.06 -6.29 18.73
C GLY A 235 19.84 -6.79 19.94
N SER A 236 20.28 -8.07 19.95
CA SER A 236 20.94 -8.70 21.11
C SER A 236 22.42 -9.07 20.91
N GLY A 237 23.06 -8.64 19.82
CA GLY A 237 24.48 -8.92 19.59
C GLY A 237 25.13 -7.91 18.65
N GLY A 238 25.88 -6.97 19.21
CA GLY A 238 26.70 -6.01 18.47
C GLY A 238 25.98 -4.71 18.16
N SER A 239 26.50 -3.62 18.74
CA SER A 239 26.11 -2.25 18.43
C SER A 239 26.34 -1.94 16.95
N GLN A 240 25.32 -2.16 16.11
CA GLN A 240 25.02 -1.23 15.03
C GLN A 240 23.85 -0.36 15.47
N ARG A 241 24.14 0.58 16.38
CA ARG A 241 23.46 1.87 16.33
C ARG A 241 23.61 2.38 14.91
N ARG A 242 22.58 2.29 14.06
CA ARG A 242 22.35 3.36 13.09
C ARG A 242 22.04 4.59 13.94
N LEU A 243 23.09 5.26 14.37
CA LEU A 243 23.04 6.65 14.77
C LEU A 243 22.39 7.37 13.59
N MET A 244 21.12 7.74 13.75
CA MET A 244 20.60 8.93 13.12
C MET A 244 21.50 10.05 13.63
N ILE A 245 22.55 10.37 12.87
CA ILE A 245 23.30 11.60 13.08
C ILE A 245 22.33 12.71 12.67
N PHE A 246 21.56 13.16 13.65
CA PHE A 246 21.09 14.53 13.71
C PHE A 246 22.36 15.39 13.77
N ASN A 247 22.81 15.86 12.61
CA ASN A 247 23.70 17.00 12.58
C ASN A 247 22.82 18.25 12.70
N GLU A 248 22.47 18.58 13.94
CA GLU A 248 22.14 19.95 14.32
C GLU A 248 23.46 20.74 14.32
N GLN A 249 23.80 21.32 13.18
CA GLN A 249 24.54 22.59 13.10
C GLN A 249 24.60 23.06 11.65
N GLY A 250 23.80 24.08 11.38
CA GLY A 250 23.68 24.72 10.08
C GLY A 250 22.37 25.48 9.97
N TRP A 251 22.12 26.40 10.90
CA TRP A 251 21.19 27.50 10.67
C TRP A 251 21.67 28.28 9.45
N MET A 252 21.07 28.06 8.29
CA MET A 252 21.12 28.99 7.18
C MET A 252 19.72 29.09 6.58
N ASP A 253 19.14 30.23 6.92
CA ASP A 253 18.11 31.01 6.26
C ASP A 253 16.96 30.30 5.53
N ASP A 254 15.80 30.60 6.09
CA ASP A 254 14.52 30.69 5.42
C ASP A 254 14.64 31.55 4.14
N HIS A 255 13.72 31.32 3.19
CA HIS A 255 13.59 32.08 1.93
C HIS A 255 14.59 31.80 0.79
N GLN A 256 14.66 30.60 0.20
CA GLN A 256 14.94 30.52 -1.26
C GLN A 256 14.70 29.21 -2.05
N HIS A 257 13.80 28.29 -1.66
CA HIS A 257 13.48 27.15 -2.55
C HIS A 257 11.97 26.91 -2.73
N HIS A 258 11.25 27.93 -3.21
CA HIS A 258 10.00 27.74 -3.93
C HIS A 258 10.20 28.22 -5.37
N ARG A 259 9.90 27.36 -6.35
CA ARG A 259 10.20 27.44 -7.80
C ARG A 259 11.59 26.95 -8.22
N ARG A 260 11.80 25.62 -8.17
CA ARG A 260 12.38 24.98 -9.36
C ARG A 260 11.28 24.98 -10.42
N ASN A 261 11.19 26.09 -11.15
CA ASN A 261 10.57 26.07 -12.47
C ASN A 261 11.17 24.89 -13.23
N LEU A 262 10.33 24.11 -13.90
CA LEU A 262 10.75 23.21 -14.95
C LEU A 262 11.66 24.02 -15.89
N LYS A 263 12.98 23.92 -15.70
CA LYS A 263 13.92 24.32 -16.74
C LYS A 263 13.59 23.37 -17.88
N ALA A 264 13.06 23.92 -18.96
CA ALA A 264 12.69 23.24 -20.19
C ALA A 264 13.91 22.68 -20.96
N ASP A 265 15.00 22.35 -20.26
CA ASP A 265 16.22 21.78 -20.82
C ASP A 265 16.97 20.87 -19.81
N GLY A 266 16.22 20.17 -18.95
CA GLY A 266 16.78 19.11 -18.11
C GLY A 266 17.10 17.90 -18.96
N GLY A 267 18.38 17.75 -19.34
CA GLY A 267 19.00 16.59 -20.01
C GLY A 267 18.03 15.67 -20.73
N LYS A 268 17.68 15.99 -21.98
CA LYS A 268 16.76 15.16 -22.79
C LYS A 268 17.24 13.71 -22.77
N LEU A 269 16.41 12.81 -22.23
CA LEU A 269 16.64 11.37 -22.31
C LEU A 269 16.79 11.00 -23.78
N THR A 270 17.94 10.46 -24.17
CA THR A 270 18.18 10.01 -25.54
C THR A 270 17.24 8.84 -25.86
N PRO A 271 16.31 8.99 -26.82
CA PRO A 271 15.37 7.92 -27.13
C PRO A 271 16.04 6.82 -27.94
N ASN A 272 15.68 5.57 -27.68
CA ASN A 272 16.04 4.45 -28.55
C ASN A 272 15.20 4.48 -29.84
N VAL A 273 13.92 4.86 -29.71
CA VAL A 273 12.99 4.99 -30.83
C VAL A 273 12.04 6.17 -30.61
N THR A 274 11.61 6.79 -31.70
CA THR A 274 10.64 7.87 -31.72
C THR A 274 9.35 7.42 -32.41
N VAL A 275 8.22 7.74 -31.80
CA VAL A 275 6.88 7.53 -32.35
C VAL A 275 6.29 8.88 -32.75
N ALA A 276 5.87 9.03 -34.00
CA ALA A 276 5.32 10.26 -34.53
C ALA A 276 4.25 10.00 -35.59
N LYS A 277 3.05 10.56 -35.42
CA LYS A 277 1.93 10.35 -36.36
C LYS A 277 2.15 10.97 -37.74
N ASP A 278 3.03 11.97 -37.82
CA ASP A 278 3.40 12.70 -39.04
C ASP A 278 4.48 11.99 -39.88
N ASN A 279 4.87 10.76 -39.51
CA ASN A 279 5.96 9.98 -40.10
C ASN A 279 7.37 10.59 -39.90
N SER A 280 7.54 11.58 -39.01
CA SER A 280 8.87 12.14 -38.69
C SER A 280 9.69 11.30 -37.69
N GLY A 281 9.12 10.19 -37.19
CA GLY A 281 9.73 9.26 -36.25
C GLY A 281 10.05 7.90 -36.86
N ASN A 282 10.52 6.96 -36.05
CA ASN A 282 10.77 5.58 -36.46
C ASN A 282 9.47 4.78 -36.67
N PHE A 283 8.42 5.12 -35.92
CA PHE A 283 7.11 4.46 -35.96
C PHE A 283 5.97 5.49 -35.94
N THR A 284 4.81 5.12 -36.47
CA THR A 284 3.59 5.93 -36.40
C THR A 284 2.69 5.58 -35.22
N THR A 285 2.87 4.40 -34.63
CA THR A 285 2.10 3.90 -33.48
C THR A 285 3.02 3.41 -32.36
N ILE A 286 2.55 3.48 -31.11
CA ILE A 286 3.30 3.04 -29.93
C ILE A 286 3.37 1.51 -29.93
N ASN A 287 2.30 0.82 -30.33
CA ASN A 287 2.32 -0.64 -30.44
C ASN A 287 3.36 -1.16 -31.45
N ALA A 288 3.61 -0.45 -32.55
CA ALA A 288 4.67 -0.82 -33.49
C ALA A 288 6.07 -0.66 -32.86
N ALA A 289 6.30 0.43 -32.10
CA ALA A 289 7.55 0.63 -31.38
C ALA A 289 7.79 -0.44 -30.30
N LEU A 290 6.78 -0.78 -29.52
CA LEU A 290 6.86 -1.84 -28.52
C LEU A 290 7.13 -3.21 -29.16
N LYS A 291 6.46 -3.53 -30.27
CA LYS A 291 6.69 -4.78 -31.00
C LYS A 291 8.11 -4.89 -31.58
N ALA A 292 8.72 -3.75 -31.92
CA ALA A 292 10.08 -3.68 -32.43
C ALA A 292 11.17 -3.71 -31.33
N MET A 293 10.78 -3.61 -30.05
CA MET A 293 11.72 -3.68 -28.94
C MET A 293 12.45 -5.04 -28.93
N PRO A 294 13.78 -5.07 -28.79
CA PRO A 294 14.52 -6.32 -28.69
C PRO A 294 14.06 -7.14 -27.48
N LYS A 295 13.80 -8.44 -27.68
CA LYS A 295 13.40 -9.37 -26.59
C LYS A 295 14.38 -9.41 -25.41
N LYS A 296 15.64 -9.10 -25.66
CA LYS A 296 16.69 -8.94 -24.64
C LYS A 296 17.31 -7.56 -24.82
N PHE A 297 16.93 -6.62 -23.96
CA PHE A 297 17.55 -5.31 -23.88
C PHE A 297 18.19 -5.14 -22.50
N LYS A 298 19.46 -4.70 -22.47
CA LYS A 298 20.16 -4.40 -21.21
C LYS A 298 19.99 -2.92 -20.90
N GLY A 299 19.49 -2.60 -19.71
CA GLY A 299 19.24 -1.23 -19.29
C GLY A 299 17.81 -0.77 -19.59
N ARG A 300 17.63 0.55 -19.70
CA ARG A 300 16.33 1.21 -19.84
C ARG A 300 16.05 1.53 -21.30
N TYR A 301 14.94 1.02 -21.84
CA TYR A 301 14.53 1.25 -23.23
C TYR A 301 13.62 2.47 -23.30
N VAL A 302 14.05 3.51 -24.01
CA VAL A 302 13.41 4.82 -24.03
C VAL A 302 12.65 5.04 -25.34
N ILE A 303 11.35 5.27 -25.23
CA ILE A 303 10.44 5.57 -26.34
C ILE A 303 10.00 7.04 -26.21
N TYR A 304 10.35 7.85 -27.20
CA TYR A 304 9.82 9.21 -27.31
C TYR A 304 8.54 9.21 -28.12
N VAL A 305 7.45 9.75 -27.57
CA VAL A 305 6.14 9.84 -28.21
C VAL A 305 5.86 11.32 -28.51
N LYS A 306 6.00 11.72 -29.78
CA LYS A 306 5.71 13.09 -30.20
C LYS A 306 4.25 13.49 -29.93
N GLU A 307 3.98 14.79 -30.05
CA GLU A 307 2.61 15.29 -29.92
C GLU A 307 1.65 14.61 -30.90
N GLY A 308 0.44 14.35 -30.41
CA GLY A 308 -0.58 13.62 -31.13
C GLY A 308 -1.52 12.87 -30.21
N VAL A 309 -2.70 12.54 -30.75
CA VAL A 309 -3.66 11.64 -30.11
C VAL A 309 -3.53 10.25 -30.70
N TYR A 310 -3.06 9.31 -29.90
CA TYR A 310 -2.82 7.91 -30.25
C TYR A 310 -4.00 7.07 -29.74
N ASP A 311 -4.94 6.77 -30.64
CA ASP A 311 -6.11 5.93 -30.34
C ASP A 311 -5.74 4.46 -30.53
N GLU A 312 -5.14 3.89 -29.48
CA GLU A 312 -4.69 2.51 -29.45
C GLU A 312 -4.70 1.97 -28.01
N LYS A 313 -5.12 0.71 -27.87
CA LYS A 313 -4.90 -0.02 -26.61
C LYS A 313 -3.43 -0.42 -26.54
N VAL A 314 -2.69 0.12 -25.57
CA VAL A 314 -1.26 -0.14 -25.40
C VAL A 314 -1.04 -1.04 -24.20
N VAL A 315 -0.21 -2.08 -24.37
CA VAL A 315 0.18 -2.99 -23.27
C VAL A 315 1.70 -3.11 -23.25
N VAL A 316 2.32 -2.61 -22.18
CA VAL A 316 3.73 -2.86 -21.87
C VAL A 316 3.79 -4.16 -21.10
N ALA A 317 4.04 -5.26 -21.82
CA ALA A 317 3.96 -6.62 -21.30
C ALA A 317 5.02 -6.92 -20.23
N LYS A 318 4.85 -8.04 -19.51
CA LYS A 318 5.72 -8.44 -18.38
C LYS A 318 7.20 -8.62 -18.77
N ASP A 319 7.45 -9.07 -19.99
CA ASP A 319 8.80 -9.25 -20.55
C ASP A 319 9.45 -7.94 -21.03
N MET A 320 8.70 -6.82 -21.04
CA MET A 320 9.17 -5.48 -21.41
C MET A 320 9.56 -4.68 -20.16
N ALA A 321 10.55 -5.15 -19.41
CA ALA A 321 11.05 -4.47 -18.22
C ALA A 321 11.85 -3.19 -18.56
N ASN A 322 11.87 -2.23 -17.62
CA ASN A 322 12.60 -0.97 -17.68
C ASN A 322 12.30 -0.13 -18.94
N VAL A 323 11.04 -0.10 -19.38
CA VAL A 323 10.61 0.80 -20.46
C VAL A 323 10.34 2.20 -19.89
N THR A 324 10.90 3.23 -20.53
CA THR A 324 10.52 4.62 -20.30
C THR A 324 9.82 5.17 -21.53
N MET A 325 8.64 5.76 -21.33
CA MET A 325 7.96 6.54 -22.37
C MET A 325 7.90 8.00 -21.95
N TYR A 326 8.27 8.92 -22.83
CA TYR A 326 8.07 10.35 -22.58
C TYR A 326 7.43 11.05 -23.77
N GLY A 327 6.64 12.09 -23.50
CA GLY A 327 5.96 12.88 -24.53
C GLY A 327 6.32 14.36 -24.52
N ASP A 328 5.77 15.09 -25.50
CA ASP A 328 5.93 16.54 -25.66
C ASP A 328 5.14 17.37 -24.64
N GLY A 329 4.40 16.70 -23.75
CA GLY A 329 3.53 17.30 -22.76
C GLY A 329 2.30 16.44 -22.53
N SER A 330 1.82 16.36 -21.29
CA SER A 330 0.71 15.47 -20.93
C SER A 330 -0.66 15.87 -21.50
N GLN A 331 -0.74 17.05 -22.11
CA GLN A 331 -1.90 17.52 -22.90
C GLN A 331 -1.67 17.44 -24.42
N LYS A 332 -0.46 17.06 -24.87
CA LYS A 332 -0.06 17.04 -26.27
C LYS A 332 0.09 15.61 -26.79
N SER A 333 0.84 14.78 -26.07
CA SER A 333 1.04 13.36 -26.39
C SER A 333 0.06 12.52 -25.57
N ILE A 334 -1.07 12.16 -26.18
CA ILE A 334 -2.20 11.54 -25.49
C ILE A 334 -2.46 10.15 -26.07
N ILE A 335 -2.46 9.14 -25.20
CA ILE A 335 -2.90 7.78 -25.50
C ILE A 335 -4.36 7.66 -25.06
N THR A 336 -5.24 7.25 -25.98
CA THR A 336 -6.69 7.26 -25.76
C THR A 336 -7.34 5.93 -26.15
N GLY A 337 -8.55 5.71 -25.60
CA GLY A 337 -9.44 4.61 -25.93
C GLY A 337 -10.84 4.86 -25.35
N SER A 338 -11.80 3.97 -25.60
CA SER A 338 -13.21 4.14 -25.19
C SER A 338 -13.89 2.85 -24.70
N LYS A 339 -13.12 1.79 -24.45
CA LYS A 339 -13.65 0.52 -23.93
C LYS A 339 -14.27 0.74 -22.55
N ASN A 340 -15.38 0.06 -22.28
CA ASN A 340 -16.17 0.27 -21.07
C ASN A 340 -17.03 -0.94 -20.70
N PHE A 341 -17.54 -0.94 -19.47
CA PHE A 341 -18.31 -2.04 -18.92
C PHE A 341 -19.70 -2.21 -19.54
N VAL A 342 -20.40 -1.11 -19.84
CA VAL A 342 -21.76 -1.16 -20.40
C VAL A 342 -21.78 -1.87 -21.76
N ASP A 343 -20.73 -1.68 -22.56
CA ASP A 343 -20.58 -2.31 -23.87
C ASP A 343 -20.00 -3.75 -23.79
N GLY A 344 -20.01 -4.37 -22.61
CA GLY A 344 -19.69 -5.78 -22.41
C GLY A 344 -18.20 -6.10 -22.23
N VAL A 345 -17.36 -5.10 -21.92
CA VAL A 345 -15.94 -5.31 -21.61
C VAL A 345 -15.75 -5.39 -20.10
N THR A 346 -15.04 -6.39 -19.60
CA THR A 346 -14.71 -6.46 -18.16
C THR A 346 -13.88 -5.25 -17.74
N THR A 347 -14.07 -4.76 -16.51
CA THR A 347 -13.35 -3.56 -16.01
C THR A 347 -11.83 -3.68 -16.21
N PHE A 348 -11.26 -4.87 -16.00
CA PHE A 348 -9.84 -5.19 -16.21
C PHE A 348 -9.36 -4.91 -17.65
N GLU A 349 -10.20 -5.21 -18.65
CA GLU A 349 -9.88 -5.07 -20.07
C GLU A 349 -10.23 -3.70 -20.67
N THR A 350 -10.94 -2.84 -19.93
CA THR A 350 -11.32 -1.48 -20.39
C THR A 350 -10.16 -0.51 -20.51
N ALA A 351 -9.00 -0.81 -19.89
CA ALA A 351 -7.84 0.09 -19.83
C ALA A 351 -7.33 0.47 -21.23
N SER A 352 -7.21 1.78 -21.50
CA SER A 352 -6.56 2.30 -22.71
C SER A 352 -5.05 2.02 -22.71
N PHE A 353 -4.40 2.14 -21.55
CA PHE A 353 -3.00 1.80 -21.36
C PHE A 353 -2.82 0.84 -20.17
N VAL A 354 -1.98 -0.18 -20.38
CA VAL A 354 -1.63 -1.18 -19.35
C VAL A 354 -0.11 -1.25 -19.18
N ALA A 355 0.36 -0.98 -17.96
CA ALA A 355 1.77 -1.15 -17.58
C ALA A 355 1.95 -2.40 -16.72
N ILE A 356 2.61 -3.43 -17.27
CA ILE A 356 2.90 -4.70 -16.59
C ILE A 356 4.40 -4.87 -16.32
N GLY A 357 5.26 -4.61 -17.31
CA GLY A 357 6.71 -4.79 -17.16
C GLY A 357 7.32 -3.94 -16.04
N ASP A 358 8.12 -4.54 -15.17
CA ASP A 358 8.70 -3.88 -13.99
C ASP A 358 9.57 -2.68 -14.35
N GLY A 359 9.56 -1.66 -13.49
CA GLY A 359 10.37 -0.45 -13.66
C GLY A 359 9.87 0.46 -14.79
N PHE A 360 8.60 0.34 -15.19
CA PHE A 360 7.98 1.20 -16.19
C PHE A 360 8.00 2.65 -15.73
N MET A 361 8.36 3.57 -16.63
CA MET A 361 8.33 5.00 -16.36
C MET A 361 7.58 5.74 -17.46
N ALA A 362 6.68 6.63 -17.08
CA ALA A 362 6.03 7.56 -18.00
C ALA A 362 6.32 9.00 -17.58
N GLN A 363 6.63 9.87 -18.55
CA GLN A 363 6.84 11.29 -18.30
C GLN A 363 6.12 12.16 -19.34
N SER A 364 5.40 13.19 -18.88
CA SER A 364 4.75 14.15 -19.78
C SER A 364 3.81 13.50 -20.82
N LEU A 365 3.05 12.49 -20.40
CA LEU A 365 2.09 11.76 -21.24
C LEU A 365 0.66 11.87 -20.68
N GLY A 366 -0.32 11.90 -21.59
CA GLY A 366 -1.73 11.79 -21.27
C GLY A 366 -2.26 10.37 -21.49
N PHE A 367 -3.02 9.85 -20.54
CA PHE A 367 -3.76 8.59 -20.62
C PHE A 367 -5.24 8.90 -20.47
N ARG A 368 -6.04 8.57 -21.48
CA ARG A 368 -7.45 8.97 -21.55
C ARG A 368 -8.35 7.78 -21.87
N ASN A 369 -9.50 7.73 -21.20
CA ASN A 369 -10.64 6.94 -21.63
C ASN A 369 -11.84 7.87 -21.88
N THR A 370 -12.36 7.86 -23.11
CA THR A 370 -13.40 8.77 -23.60
C THR A 370 -14.81 8.18 -23.54
N ALA A 371 -15.02 7.01 -22.92
CA ALA A 371 -16.31 6.33 -22.90
C ALA A 371 -17.47 7.18 -22.33
N GLY A 372 -17.21 8.07 -21.38
CA GLY A 372 -18.25 8.89 -20.74
C GLY A 372 -18.82 8.29 -19.46
N PRO A 373 -19.51 9.08 -18.62
CA PRO A 373 -20.01 8.62 -17.33
C PRO A 373 -21.19 7.64 -17.43
N GLU A 374 -21.95 7.67 -18.53
CA GLU A 374 -23.06 6.76 -18.87
C GLU A 374 -22.59 5.34 -19.16
N LYS A 375 -21.32 5.17 -19.54
CA LYS A 375 -20.71 3.88 -19.85
C LYS A 375 -20.12 3.14 -18.64
N HIS A 376 -20.32 3.71 -17.44
CA HIS A 376 -19.83 3.17 -16.18
C HIS A 376 -18.31 2.95 -16.18
N GLN A 377 -17.80 1.81 -15.70
CA GLN A 377 -16.36 1.58 -15.52
C GLN A 377 -15.62 1.65 -16.87
N ALA A 378 -14.65 2.56 -16.96
CA ALA A 378 -13.85 2.77 -18.15
C ALA A 378 -12.45 3.28 -17.77
N VAL A 379 -11.48 2.37 -17.73
CA VAL A 379 -10.13 2.65 -17.22
C VAL A 379 -9.29 3.38 -18.28
N ALA A 380 -8.60 4.44 -17.88
CA ALA A 380 -7.62 5.14 -18.73
C ALA A 380 -6.23 4.51 -18.60
N LEU A 381 -5.80 4.21 -17.38
CA LEU A 381 -4.51 3.63 -17.07
C LEU A 381 -4.66 2.52 -16.02
N ARG A 382 -4.16 1.32 -16.32
CA ARG A 382 -4.01 0.20 -15.39
C ARG A 382 -2.54 -0.11 -15.16
N VAL A 383 -2.13 -0.23 -13.89
CA VAL A 383 -0.73 -0.44 -13.51
C VAL A 383 -0.60 -1.63 -12.58
N GLN A 384 0.15 -2.63 -13.02
CA GLN A 384 0.63 -3.76 -12.21
C GLN A 384 2.17 -3.88 -12.27
N SER A 385 2.86 -2.85 -12.76
CA SER A 385 4.33 -2.78 -12.83
C SER A 385 4.91 -2.40 -11.47
N ASP A 386 5.83 -3.20 -10.94
CA ASP A 386 6.56 -2.86 -9.73
C ASP A 386 7.57 -1.75 -9.97
N ARG A 387 7.74 -0.87 -8.96
CA ARG A 387 8.64 0.30 -9.01
C ARG A 387 8.33 1.20 -10.21
N SER A 388 7.06 1.35 -10.54
CA SER A 388 6.62 2.19 -11.64
C SER A 388 6.57 3.67 -11.27
N ILE A 389 6.92 4.54 -12.22
CA ILE A 389 7.07 5.98 -12.02
C ILE A 389 6.26 6.76 -13.05
N PHE A 390 5.46 7.72 -12.59
CA PHE A 390 4.72 8.63 -13.45
C PHE A 390 5.05 10.07 -13.07
N VAL A 391 5.64 10.84 -13.98
CA VAL A 391 6.04 12.25 -13.74
C VAL A 391 5.35 13.17 -14.72
N ASN A 392 4.64 14.19 -14.21
CA ASN A 392 3.94 15.16 -15.06
C ASN A 392 2.94 14.47 -16.04
N CYS A 393 2.37 13.34 -15.65
CA CYS A 393 1.39 12.62 -16.47
C CYS A 393 -0.03 13.10 -16.18
N ARG A 394 -0.93 12.82 -17.12
CA ARG A 394 -2.35 13.18 -17.02
C ARG A 394 -3.21 11.95 -17.20
N MET A 395 -4.10 11.66 -16.26
CA MET A 395 -5.03 10.53 -16.29
C MET A 395 -6.45 11.07 -16.32
N GLU A 396 -7.20 10.78 -17.39
CA GLU A 396 -8.52 11.36 -17.63
C GLU A 396 -9.56 10.28 -17.95
N GLY A 397 -10.64 10.30 -17.17
CA GLY A 397 -11.82 9.49 -17.40
C GLY A 397 -13.01 10.01 -16.60
N TYR A 398 -13.93 9.11 -16.30
CA TYR A 398 -15.05 9.34 -15.39
C TYR A 398 -14.98 8.29 -14.26
N LYS A 399 -15.77 7.22 -14.34
CA LYS A 399 -15.76 6.13 -13.37
C LYS A 399 -14.57 5.20 -13.61
N SER A 400 -13.81 4.90 -12.56
CA SER A 400 -12.65 3.99 -12.60
C SER A 400 -11.48 4.46 -13.49
N THR A 401 -11.11 5.75 -13.44
CA THR A 401 -10.08 6.34 -14.32
C THR A 401 -8.69 5.68 -14.18
N LEU A 402 -8.17 5.56 -12.96
CA LEU A 402 -6.83 5.05 -12.67
C LEU A 402 -6.92 3.79 -11.81
N TYR A 403 -6.51 2.66 -12.38
CA TYR A 403 -6.45 1.38 -11.69
C TYR A 403 -5.01 1.10 -11.22
N VAL A 404 -4.72 1.46 -9.97
CA VAL A 404 -3.47 1.12 -9.27
C VAL A 404 -3.53 -0.32 -8.74
N GLN A 405 -3.46 -1.28 -9.66
CA GLN A 405 -3.84 -2.67 -9.40
C GLN A 405 -2.96 -3.36 -8.35
N ALA A 406 -1.63 -3.36 -8.54
CA ALA A 406 -0.71 -4.10 -7.68
C ALA A 406 0.70 -3.45 -7.64
N HIS A 407 1.54 -3.95 -6.73
CA HIS A 407 2.95 -3.58 -6.55
C HIS A 407 3.20 -2.11 -6.13
N ARG A 408 4.45 -1.64 -6.17
CA ARG A 408 4.86 -0.30 -5.75
C ARG A 408 4.79 0.70 -6.90
N GLN A 409 4.14 1.84 -6.66
CA GLN A 409 3.88 2.85 -7.69
C GLN A 409 4.07 4.27 -7.14
N PHE A 410 4.74 5.13 -7.91
CA PHE A 410 4.97 6.53 -7.55
C PHE A 410 4.45 7.49 -8.63
N TYR A 411 3.60 8.44 -8.22
CA TYR A 411 3.00 9.45 -9.08
C TYR A 411 3.42 10.85 -8.60
N ARG A 412 4.12 11.60 -9.45
CA ARG A 412 4.67 12.92 -9.12
C ARG A 412 4.15 13.99 -10.07
N SER A 413 3.59 15.06 -9.51
CA SER A 413 3.12 16.21 -10.29
C SER A 413 2.12 15.83 -11.39
N CYS A 414 1.31 14.79 -11.15
CA CYS A 414 0.32 14.31 -12.11
C CYS A 414 -1.00 15.07 -11.98
N TYR A 415 -1.77 15.11 -13.06
CA TYR A 415 -3.16 15.55 -13.09
C TYR A 415 -4.07 14.33 -13.22
N ILE A 416 -4.97 14.11 -12.27
CA ILE A 416 -5.88 12.95 -12.25
C ILE A 416 -7.31 13.46 -12.12
N THR A 417 -8.21 13.00 -12.98
CA THR A 417 -9.59 13.46 -12.95
C THR A 417 -10.62 12.37 -13.24
N GLY A 418 -11.74 12.40 -12.54
CA GLY A 418 -12.83 11.43 -12.69
C GLY A 418 -14.01 11.71 -11.76
N THR A 419 -14.88 10.72 -11.60
CA THR A 419 -16.13 10.85 -10.83
C THR A 419 -16.25 9.81 -9.72
N VAL A 420 -16.56 8.56 -10.06
CA VAL A 420 -16.78 7.46 -9.12
C VAL A 420 -15.57 6.53 -9.08
N ASP A 421 -15.01 6.32 -7.90
CA ASP A 421 -13.89 5.42 -7.63
C ASP A 421 -12.72 5.61 -8.60
N PHE A 422 -12.39 6.86 -8.91
CA PHE A 422 -11.53 7.14 -10.06
C PHE A 422 -10.04 6.92 -9.79
N ILE A 423 -9.65 6.68 -8.53
CA ILE A 423 -8.37 6.06 -8.13
C ILE A 423 -8.69 4.81 -7.31
N PHE A 424 -8.43 3.62 -7.84
CA PHE A 424 -8.83 2.37 -7.19
C PHE A 424 -7.81 1.26 -7.42
N GLY A 425 -7.84 0.23 -6.57
CA GLY A 425 -6.92 -0.90 -6.63
C GLY A 425 -6.24 -1.20 -5.30
N ASP A 426 -5.22 -2.05 -5.33
CA ASP A 426 -4.54 -2.61 -4.16
C ASP A 426 -3.01 -2.53 -4.30
N ALA A 427 -2.50 -1.52 -5.01
CA ALA A 427 -1.08 -1.21 -5.03
C ALA A 427 -0.62 -0.56 -3.72
N ALA A 428 0.68 -0.58 -3.47
CA ALA A 428 1.33 0.43 -2.63
C ALA A 428 1.61 1.66 -3.51
N ALA A 429 0.70 2.64 -3.48
CA ALA A 429 0.74 3.80 -4.37
C ALA A 429 0.89 5.11 -3.59
N VAL A 430 1.90 5.92 -3.93
CA VAL A 430 2.05 7.28 -3.40
C VAL A 430 1.84 8.30 -4.51
N PHE A 431 0.90 9.20 -4.29
CA PHE A 431 0.66 10.40 -5.09
C PHE A 431 1.27 11.58 -4.36
N GLN A 432 2.24 12.24 -4.99
CA GLN A 432 2.96 13.35 -4.41
C GLN A 432 2.91 14.59 -5.29
N ASN A 433 2.47 15.72 -4.72
CA ASN A 433 2.36 16.98 -5.46
C ASN A 433 1.42 16.91 -6.68
N CYS A 434 0.41 16.04 -6.63
CA CYS A 434 -0.55 15.84 -7.71
C CYS A 434 -1.76 16.77 -7.58
N MET A 435 -2.40 17.03 -8.72
CA MET A 435 -3.69 17.70 -8.82
C MET A 435 -4.77 16.65 -9.07
N ILE A 436 -5.70 16.49 -8.12
CA ILE A 436 -6.78 15.51 -8.15
C ILE A 436 -8.10 16.27 -8.29
N TYR A 437 -8.73 16.17 -9.45
CA TYR A 437 -9.92 16.96 -9.80
C TYR A 437 -11.18 16.10 -9.96
N LEU A 438 -12.19 16.40 -9.14
CA LEU A 438 -13.51 15.79 -9.22
C LEU A 438 -14.30 16.44 -10.36
N ARG A 439 -14.87 15.63 -11.25
CA ARG A 439 -15.68 16.10 -12.39
C ARG A 439 -17.16 16.08 -12.06
N LYS A 440 -17.96 16.78 -12.87
CA LYS A 440 -19.42 16.63 -12.85
C LYS A 440 -19.82 15.19 -13.23
N PRO A 441 -20.47 14.42 -12.34
CA PRO A 441 -20.96 13.08 -12.66
C PRO A 441 -22.33 13.14 -13.35
N MET A 442 -22.95 11.99 -13.61
CA MET A 442 -24.36 11.97 -14.03
C MET A 442 -25.27 12.50 -12.91
N GLU A 443 -26.49 12.89 -13.28
CA GLU A 443 -27.53 13.22 -12.30
C GLU A 443 -27.73 12.06 -11.31
N ASN A 444 -27.94 12.40 -10.04
CA ASN A 444 -28.11 11.46 -8.92
C ASN A 444 -26.90 10.57 -8.59
N GLN A 445 -25.76 10.75 -9.27
CA GLN A 445 -24.50 10.14 -8.85
C GLN A 445 -23.76 10.99 -7.82
N GLN A 446 -22.87 10.33 -7.09
CA GLN A 446 -21.99 10.94 -6.12
C GLN A 446 -20.55 10.73 -6.58
N ASN A 447 -19.66 11.66 -6.26
CA ASN A 447 -18.26 11.47 -6.55
C ASN A 447 -17.55 10.78 -5.39
N VAL A 448 -16.61 9.90 -5.72
CA VAL A 448 -15.75 9.23 -4.76
C VAL A 448 -14.34 9.17 -5.32
N VAL A 449 -13.39 9.80 -4.64
CA VAL A 449 -12.01 9.93 -5.15
C VAL A 449 -11.30 8.58 -5.15
N MET A 450 -11.35 7.87 -4.02
CA MET A 450 -10.60 6.62 -3.82
C MET A 450 -11.46 5.41 -3.46
N ALA A 451 -11.14 4.25 -4.04
CA ALA A 451 -11.69 2.96 -3.65
C ALA A 451 -10.57 1.92 -3.48
N GLN A 452 -9.95 1.91 -2.30
CA GLN A 452 -8.78 1.07 -2.05
C GLN A 452 -9.22 -0.37 -1.69
N GLY A 453 -8.61 -1.35 -2.35
CA GLY A 453 -8.99 -2.77 -2.42
C GLY A 453 -8.22 -3.75 -1.55
N ARG A 454 -7.53 -3.32 -0.49
CA ARG A 454 -6.76 -4.22 0.39
C ARG A 454 -7.67 -5.21 1.12
N ALA A 455 -7.46 -6.49 0.86
CA ALA A 455 -8.34 -7.57 1.32
C ALA A 455 -7.77 -8.39 2.48
N GLU A 456 -6.47 -8.26 2.77
CA GLU A 456 -5.78 -8.96 3.85
C GLU A 456 -4.98 -7.95 4.71
N ARG A 457 -5.10 -8.07 6.04
CA ARG A 457 -4.57 -7.06 6.98
C ARG A 457 -3.06 -6.92 6.97
N ARG A 458 -2.36 -7.99 6.58
CA ARG A 458 -0.90 -8.07 6.51
C ARG A 458 -0.29 -7.57 5.21
N GLU A 459 -1.11 -7.24 4.20
CA GLU A 459 -0.62 -6.62 2.97
C GLU A 459 0.01 -5.26 3.27
N THR A 460 1.09 -4.95 2.54
CA THR A 460 1.84 -3.69 2.63
C THR A 460 1.26 -2.60 1.73
N THR A 461 0.09 -2.83 1.14
CA THR A 461 -0.56 -2.01 0.11
C THR A 461 -1.41 -0.87 0.68
N GLY A 462 -1.72 0.12 -0.13
CA GLY A 462 -2.52 1.28 0.26
C GLY A 462 -2.28 2.48 -0.65
N ILE A 463 -3.22 3.42 -0.60
CA ILE A 463 -3.13 4.68 -1.35
C ILE A 463 -2.73 5.78 -0.39
N VAL A 464 -1.62 6.45 -0.67
CA VAL A 464 -1.14 7.62 0.07
C VAL A 464 -1.19 8.84 -0.84
N VAL A 465 -1.86 9.90 -0.37
CA VAL A 465 -1.94 11.19 -1.05
C VAL A 465 -1.18 12.20 -0.20
N GLN A 466 -0.03 12.68 -0.70
CA GLN A 466 0.87 13.56 0.04
C GLN A 466 1.12 14.88 -0.69
N ASN A 467 0.87 16.00 -0.02
CA ASN A 467 1.07 17.34 -0.59
C ASN A 467 0.35 17.52 -1.94
N CYS A 468 -0.84 16.95 -2.09
CA CYS A 468 -1.67 17.06 -3.29
C CYS A 468 -2.76 18.10 -3.12
N LYS A 469 -3.49 18.38 -4.20
CA LYS A 469 -4.74 19.17 -4.15
C LYS A 469 -5.92 18.31 -4.58
N ILE A 470 -6.98 18.31 -3.80
CA ILE A 470 -8.25 17.63 -4.10
C ILE A 470 -9.32 18.70 -4.27
N LEU A 471 -9.73 18.96 -5.51
CA LEU A 471 -10.56 20.11 -5.88
C LEU A 471 -11.68 19.72 -6.86
N ALA A 472 -12.72 20.53 -6.97
CA ALA A 472 -13.70 20.42 -8.06
C ALA A 472 -13.10 20.97 -9.36
N ASP A 473 -13.39 20.32 -10.49
CA ASP A 473 -13.09 20.89 -11.81
C ASP A 473 -14.01 22.09 -12.11
N GLU A 474 -13.70 22.83 -13.18
CA GLU A 474 -14.45 24.05 -13.55
C GLU A 474 -15.94 23.79 -13.80
N LYS A 475 -16.30 22.58 -14.24
CA LYS A 475 -17.69 22.20 -14.52
C LYS A 475 -18.46 21.78 -13.27
N LEU A 476 -17.78 21.18 -12.29
CA LEU A 476 -18.37 20.79 -11.02
C LEU A 476 -18.43 21.95 -10.04
N ALA A 477 -17.45 22.86 -10.04
CA ALA A 477 -17.36 23.98 -9.10
C ALA A 477 -18.68 24.77 -8.88
N PRO A 478 -19.46 25.15 -9.92
CA PRO A 478 -20.73 25.85 -9.73
C PRO A 478 -21.87 24.96 -9.22
N GLU A 479 -21.74 23.63 -9.32
CA GLU A 479 -22.75 22.64 -8.95
C GLU A 479 -22.34 21.77 -7.77
N LYS A 480 -21.19 22.03 -7.14
CA LYS A 480 -20.62 21.19 -6.07
C LYS A 480 -21.58 20.97 -4.90
N ALA A 481 -22.41 21.95 -4.57
CA ALA A 481 -23.44 21.83 -3.53
C ALA A 481 -24.57 20.85 -3.87
N LYS A 482 -24.76 20.51 -5.15
CA LYS A 482 -25.76 19.55 -5.64
C LYS A 482 -25.21 18.13 -5.75
N VAL A 483 -23.89 17.96 -5.70
CA VAL A 483 -23.21 16.68 -5.93
C VAL A 483 -22.39 16.31 -4.71
N LYS A 484 -22.90 15.33 -3.95
CA LYS A 484 -22.17 14.80 -2.81
C LYS A 484 -20.86 14.18 -3.26
N SER A 485 -19.76 14.55 -2.62
CA SER A 485 -18.43 14.07 -2.96
C SER A 485 -17.63 13.63 -1.73
N PHE A 486 -16.93 12.50 -1.85
CA PHE A 486 -16.21 11.86 -0.74
C PHE A 486 -14.76 11.56 -1.11
N LEU A 487 -13.88 11.58 -0.10
CA LEU A 487 -12.46 11.22 -0.21
C LEU A 487 -12.30 9.76 -0.62
N GLY A 488 -13.14 8.86 -0.12
CA GLY A 488 -13.08 7.46 -0.52
C GLY A 488 -14.11 6.56 0.15
N ARG A 489 -14.09 5.29 -0.24
CA ARG A 489 -14.90 4.21 0.34
C ARG A 489 -14.19 2.84 0.31
N PRO A 490 -14.47 1.95 1.28
CA PRO A 490 -13.71 0.71 1.43
C PRO A 490 -14.17 -0.37 0.46
N TRP A 491 -13.52 -0.47 -0.70
CA TRP A 491 -13.82 -1.53 -1.67
C TRP A 491 -13.64 -2.93 -1.07
N LYS A 492 -12.68 -3.09 -0.15
CA LYS A 492 -12.41 -4.34 0.59
C LYS A 492 -12.24 -4.09 2.09
N GLU A 493 -12.32 -5.17 2.86
CA GLU A 493 -12.42 -5.17 4.33
C GLU A 493 -11.29 -4.43 5.04
N TYR A 494 -10.07 -4.47 4.52
CA TYR A 494 -8.90 -3.84 5.14
C TYR A 494 -8.45 -2.58 4.39
N SER A 495 -9.33 -1.95 3.62
CA SER A 495 -9.07 -0.74 2.85
C SER A 495 -8.24 0.27 3.64
N ARG A 496 -7.18 0.79 3.03
CA ARG A 496 -6.17 1.65 3.65
C ARG A 496 -5.85 2.83 2.75
N THR A 497 -6.19 4.03 3.21
CA THR A 497 -5.98 5.29 2.50
C THR A 497 -5.54 6.36 3.47
N ILE A 498 -4.46 7.07 3.14
CA ILE A 498 -3.89 8.14 3.96
C ILE A 498 -3.82 9.40 3.12
N ILE A 499 -4.38 10.50 3.61
CA ILE A 499 -4.30 11.82 2.97
C ILE A 499 -3.58 12.77 3.92
N MET A 500 -2.41 13.26 3.51
CA MET A 500 -1.57 14.07 4.37
C MET A 500 -0.96 15.27 3.66
N GLU A 501 -0.74 16.35 4.41
CA GLU A 501 -0.12 17.60 3.95
C GLU A 501 -0.80 18.20 2.71
N SER A 502 -2.06 17.83 2.46
CA SER A 502 -2.76 18.10 1.20
C SER A 502 -3.80 19.22 1.36
N GLU A 503 -4.11 19.88 0.25
CA GLU A 503 -5.18 20.87 0.15
C GLU A 503 -6.49 20.16 -0.25
N ILE A 504 -7.51 20.23 0.60
CA ILE A 504 -8.84 19.67 0.35
C ILE A 504 -9.81 20.84 0.18
N GLY A 505 -10.36 20.98 -1.03
CA GLY A 505 -11.36 22.01 -1.36
C GLY A 505 -12.71 21.77 -0.70
N ASP A 506 -13.59 22.76 -0.77
CA ASP A 506 -14.96 22.73 -0.23
C ASP A 506 -15.95 21.83 -1.01
N VAL A 507 -15.43 20.96 -1.89
CA VAL A 507 -16.22 19.98 -2.64
C VAL A 507 -16.51 18.73 -1.82
N ILE A 508 -15.70 18.44 -0.80
CA ILE A 508 -15.80 17.22 0.00
C ILE A 508 -16.79 17.41 1.15
N GLU A 509 -17.71 16.45 1.30
CA GLU A 509 -18.69 16.43 2.38
C GLU A 509 -18.02 16.38 3.78
N PRO A 510 -18.64 16.97 4.83
CA PRO A 510 -18.08 16.96 6.18
C PRO A 510 -17.78 15.56 6.73
N GLU A 511 -18.59 14.55 6.38
CA GLU A 511 -18.36 13.15 6.74
C GLU A 511 -17.04 12.61 6.17
N GLY A 512 -16.58 13.17 5.03
CA GLY A 512 -15.33 12.88 4.34
C GLY A 512 -15.29 11.54 3.62
N TRP A 513 -15.82 10.48 4.23
CA TRP A 513 -15.72 9.11 3.75
C TRP A 513 -17.11 8.49 3.60
N LYS A 514 -17.26 7.57 2.65
CA LYS A 514 -18.52 6.91 2.34
C LYS A 514 -18.45 5.40 2.57
N GLU A 515 -19.53 4.81 3.06
CA GLU A 515 -19.67 3.36 3.17
C GLU A 515 -19.64 2.72 1.77
N TRP A 516 -19.10 1.50 1.69
CA TRP A 516 -19.20 0.70 0.47
C TRP A 516 -20.56 0.01 0.38
N SER A 517 -20.86 -0.84 1.38
CA SER A 517 -22.13 -1.54 1.55
C SER A 517 -22.23 -2.03 2.99
N GLY A 518 -23.28 -1.61 3.70
CA GLY A 518 -23.46 -1.93 5.12
C GLY A 518 -22.24 -1.55 5.96
N ASP A 519 -21.86 -2.43 6.88
CA ASP A 519 -20.73 -2.23 7.79
C ASP A 519 -19.38 -2.78 7.27
N LEU A 520 -19.28 -3.12 5.98
CA LEU A 520 -18.08 -3.67 5.37
C LEU A 520 -16.86 -2.79 5.64
N GLY A 521 -15.87 -3.35 6.31
CA GLY A 521 -14.59 -2.71 6.58
C GLY A 521 -14.63 -1.60 7.62
N LEU A 522 -15.79 -1.12 8.10
CA LEU A 522 -15.85 0.09 8.94
C LEU A 522 -15.07 -0.03 10.26
N LYS A 523 -14.86 -1.26 10.76
CA LYS A 523 -14.05 -1.52 11.96
C LYS A 523 -12.57 -1.79 11.67
N THR A 524 -12.27 -2.29 10.48
CA THR A 524 -10.97 -2.91 10.11
C THR A 524 -10.16 -2.08 9.11
N LEU A 525 -10.80 -1.18 8.37
CA LEU A 525 -10.16 -0.24 7.47
C LEU A 525 -9.18 0.68 8.22
N PHE A 526 -8.31 1.35 7.47
CA PHE A 526 -7.36 2.32 7.98
C PHE A 526 -7.44 3.58 7.13
N TYR A 527 -8.32 4.50 7.50
CA TYR A 527 -8.43 5.82 6.88
C TYR A 527 -7.88 6.87 7.81
N ALA A 528 -7.00 7.73 7.30
CA ALA A 528 -6.37 8.76 8.10
C ALA A 528 -6.16 10.05 7.30
N GLU A 529 -6.32 11.17 8.00
CA GLU A 529 -6.04 12.51 7.52
C GLU A 529 -5.00 13.16 8.43
N PHE A 530 -3.96 13.80 7.88
CA PHE A 530 -2.91 14.41 8.69
C PHE A 530 -2.40 15.73 8.09
N ASN A 531 -2.48 16.82 8.86
CA ASN A 531 -1.99 18.14 8.47
C ASN A 531 -2.51 18.62 7.10
N ASN A 532 -3.77 18.29 6.79
CA ASN A 532 -4.44 18.80 5.59
C ASN A 532 -4.93 20.23 5.83
N LYS A 533 -5.06 21.00 4.75
CA LYS A 533 -5.53 22.39 4.75
C LYS A 533 -6.63 22.60 3.72
N GLY A 534 -7.28 23.76 3.76
CA GLY A 534 -8.38 24.09 2.86
C GLY A 534 -9.75 23.84 3.50
N ALA A 535 -10.80 24.34 2.84
CA ALA A 535 -12.14 24.38 3.40
C ALA A 535 -12.75 22.99 3.67
N GLY A 536 -12.37 21.96 2.91
CA GLY A 536 -12.82 20.58 3.12
C GLY A 536 -11.96 19.76 4.10
N ALA A 537 -10.91 20.34 4.69
CA ALA A 537 -9.95 19.62 5.52
C ALA A 537 -10.35 19.49 7.01
N SER A 538 -11.43 20.14 7.45
CA SER A 538 -11.92 20.01 8.82
C SER A 538 -12.30 18.56 9.12
N THR A 539 -11.78 18.01 10.23
CA THR A 539 -12.07 16.63 10.65
C THR A 539 -13.16 16.52 11.73
N LYS A 540 -13.77 17.64 12.14
CA LYS A 540 -14.72 17.70 13.27
C LYS A 540 -15.96 16.82 13.09
N ASP A 541 -16.47 16.76 11.87
CA ASP A 541 -17.73 16.10 11.52
C ASP A 541 -17.51 14.81 10.70
N ARG A 542 -16.27 14.30 10.69
CA ARG A 542 -15.93 13.06 10.00
C ARG A 542 -16.67 11.87 10.61
N VAL A 543 -16.82 10.83 9.80
CA VAL A 543 -17.36 9.54 10.23
C VAL A 543 -16.71 9.01 11.52
N LYS A 544 -17.51 8.35 12.38
CA LYS A 544 -17.07 7.80 13.67
C LYS A 544 -16.69 6.31 13.60
N TRP A 545 -16.24 5.85 12.43
CA TRP A 545 -15.93 4.45 12.20
C TRP A 545 -14.70 4.00 12.98
N GLY A 546 -14.69 2.76 13.46
CA GLY A 546 -13.53 2.21 14.19
C GLY A 546 -12.24 2.18 13.37
N GLY A 547 -12.35 2.12 12.03
CA GLY A 547 -11.24 2.18 11.10
C GLY A 547 -10.76 3.58 10.71
N TYR A 548 -11.52 4.65 11.02
CA TYR A 548 -11.04 6.02 10.86
C TYR A 548 -10.06 6.34 12.00
N LYS A 549 -8.81 6.69 11.66
CA LYS A 549 -7.71 6.84 12.60
C LYS A 549 -7.25 8.29 12.67
N THR A 550 -7.13 8.79 13.89
CA THR A 550 -6.34 9.99 14.19
C THR A 550 -4.89 9.56 14.43
N LEU A 551 -3.96 10.05 13.61
CA LEU A 551 -2.56 9.66 13.68
C LEU A 551 -1.69 10.78 14.27
N LYS A 552 -0.65 10.37 15.01
CA LYS A 552 0.45 11.25 15.42
C LYS A 552 1.51 11.27 14.32
N ARG A 553 2.38 12.29 14.35
CA ARG A 553 3.44 12.47 13.34
C ARG A 553 4.29 11.22 13.14
N ASP A 554 4.72 10.56 14.22
CA ASP A 554 5.56 9.35 14.15
C ASP A 554 4.88 8.16 13.45
N ASP A 555 3.55 8.05 13.55
CA ASP A 555 2.81 7.00 12.86
C ASP A 555 2.63 7.31 11.37
N VAL A 556 2.52 8.58 11.03
CA VAL A 556 2.38 9.04 9.64
C VAL A 556 3.67 8.89 8.85
N LEU A 557 4.84 9.00 9.49
CA LEU A 557 6.14 8.83 8.84
C LEU A 557 6.27 7.49 8.09
N LYS A 558 5.62 6.42 8.59
CA LYS A 558 5.61 5.10 7.97
C LYS A 558 4.93 5.07 6.59
N PHE A 559 4.12 6.08 6.29
CA PHE A 559 3.41 6.23 5.01
C PHE A 559 4.12 7.19 4.04
N THR A 560 5.26 7.77 4.42
CA THR A 560 6.08 8.58 3.49
C THR A 560 6.78 7.69 2.46
N VAL A 561 7.25 8.29 1.36
CA VAL A 561 7.80 7.56 0.20
C VAL A 561 8.95 6.60 0.59
N GLY A 562 9.85 7.03 1.49
CA GLY A 562 10.97 6.20 1.92
C GLY A 562 10.52 4.88 2.55
N PRO A 563 9.81 4.90 3.70
CA PRO A 563 9.37 3.69 4.38
C PRO A 563 8.28 2.91 3.63
N PHE A 564 7.30 3.59 3.02
CA PHE A 564 6.12 2.93 2.45
C PHE A 564 6.42 2.22 1.13
N LEU A 565 7.20 2.85 0.25
CA LEU A 565 7.55 2.29 -1.06
C LEU A 565 8.96 1.70 -1.12
N GLN A 566 9.73 1.78 -0.03
CA GLN A 566 11.17 1.48 -0.05
C GLN A 566 11.83 2.30 -1.18
N GLY A 567 11.40 3.57 -1.30
CA GLY A 567 11.59 4.40 -2.48
C GLY A 567 13.02 4.84 -2.74
N GLU A 568 13.88 4.83 -1.71
CA GLU A 568 15.20 5.46 -1.78
C GLU A 568 16.09 4.88 -2.88
N ASP A 569 16.08 3.56 -3.07
CA ASP A 569 16.99 2.91 -3.99
C ASP A 569 16.58 3.16 -5.46
N TRP A 570 15.29 3.05 -5.76
CA TRP A 570 14.81 3.07 -7.14
C TRP A 570 14.37 4.45 -7.63
N LEU A 571 13.90 5.34 -6.74
CA LEU A 571 13.55 6.71 -7.14
C LEU A 571 14.77 7.62 -7.26
N LYS A 572 15.82 7.44 -6.43
CA LYS A 572 17.09 8.16 -6.61
C LYS A 572 17.78 7.71 -7.90
N ALA A 573 17.78 6.41 -8.19
CA ALA A 573 18.36 5.87 -9.43
C ALA A 573 17.64 6.36 -10.70
N ALA A 574 16.34 6.67 -10.61
CA ALA A 574 15.57 7.23 -11.71
C ALA A 574 15.72 8.75 -11.88
N ASP A 575 16.45 9.43 -10.97
CA ASP A 575 16.66 10.88 -10.95
C ASP A 575 15.36 11.71 -11.08
N VAL A 576 14.28 11.23 -10.43
CA VAL A 576 12.99 11.92 -10.46
C VAL A 576 12.78 12.82 -9.23
N PRO A 577 12.09 13.96 -9.36
CA PRO A 577 11.77 14.80 -8.21
C PRO A 577 10.94 14.05 -7.17
N VAL A 578 11.47 13.89 -5.96
CA VAL A 578 10.81 13.16 -4.88
C VAL A 578 11.12 13.78 -3.52
N ARG A 579 10.14 13.79 -2.63
CA ARG A 579 10.33 14.02 -1.19
C ARG A 579 10.17 12.68 -0.46
N PHE A 580 11.23 12.19 0.19
CA PHE A 580 11.20 10.87 0.85
C PHE A 580 10.43 10.85 2.17
N GLY A 581 10.42 11.96 2.90
CA GLY A 581 9.73 12.12 4.18
C GLY A 581 8.55 13.10 4.12
N MET A 582 8.25 13.75 5.25
CA MET A 582 7.24 14.82 5.35
C MET A 582 7.71 16.12 4.68
N PHE A 583 6.77 16.96 4.25
CA PHE A 583 7.04 18.32 3.78
C PHE A 583 7.17 19.32 4.93
N SER A 584 6.39 19.12 5.99
CA SER A 584 6.39 19.89 7.24
C SER A 584 7.45 19.46 8.23
#